data_AF-A0ABD5DZ83-F1
#
_entry.id   AF-A0ABD5DZ83-F1
#
_cell.length_a   1.000
_cell.length_b   1.000
_cell.length_c   1.000
_cell.angle_alpha   90.00
_cell.angle_beta   90.00
_cell.angle_gamma   90.00
#
_symmetry.space_group_name_H-M   'P 1'
#
loop_
_entity.id
_entity.type
_entity.pdbx_description
1 polymer ?
#
loop_
_entity_poly.entity_id
_entity_poly.type
_entity_poly.pdbx_seq_one_letter_code
_entity_poly.pdbx_strand_id
1 'polypeptide(L)'
;PPALREQIDELNGWIYDNVNNGVYKAGFATSQQAYDEAVDAVFTSLERLEQILGQHRYLTGNQLTEADIRLWTTLVRFDPVYV
;
A
#
# COMPACT_ATOMS: atom_id res chain seq x y z
N PRO A 1 15.23 -3.29 10.58
CA PRO A 1 16.58 -3.79 11.03
C PRO A 1 17.50 -3.94 9.80
N PRO A 2 18.84 -3.93 9.93
CA PRO A 2 19.75 -3.98 8.79
C PRO A 2 19.48 -5.16 7.84
N ALA A 3 19.20 -6.35 8.38
CA ALA A 3 18.91 -7.55 7.61
C ALA A 3 17.62 -7.50 6.77
N LEU A 4 16.70 -6.57 7.05
CA LEU A 4 15.43 -6.43 6.34
C LEU A 4 15.37 -5.14 5.51
N ARG A 5 16.45 -4.34 5.47
CA ARG A 5 16.40 -2.98 4.92
C ARG A 5 16.04 -2.98 3.44
N GLU A 6 16.67 -3.82 2.63
CA GLU A 6 16.39 -3.89 1.19
C GLU A 6 14.92 -4.27 0.90
N GLN A 7 14.39 -5.26 1.63
CA GLN A 7 12.99 -5.67 1.49
C GLN A 7 12.02 -4.57 1.95
N ILE A 8 12.34 -3.89 3.05
CA ILE A 8 11.56 -2.74 3.54
C ILE A 8 11.56 -1.61 2.50
N ASP A 9 12.70 -1.31 1.90
CA ASP A 9 12.84 -0.25 0.90
C ASP A 9 12.04 -0.57 -0.38
N GLU A 10 12.05 -1.83 -0.82
CA GLU A 10 11.20 -2.29 -1.93
C GLU A 10 9.71 -2.10 -1.62
N LEU A 11 9.27 -2.62 -0.47
CA LEU A 11 7.88 -2.51 -0.02
C LEU A 11 7.44 -1.05 0.08
N ASN A 12 8.26 -0.22 0.71
CA ASN A 12 8.02 1.20 0.90
C ASN A 12 7.83 1.95 -0.42
N GLY A 13 8.54 1.56 -1.48
CA GLY A 13 8.43 2.19 -2.79
C GLY A 13 7.04 2.01 -3.39
N TRP A 14 6.65 0.76 -3.69
CA TRP A 14 5.39 0.53 -4.38
C TRP A 14 4.17 0.74 -3.48
N ILE A 15 4.26 0.51 -2.16
CA ILE A 15 3.17 0.84 -1.23
C ILE A 15 2.95 2.36 -1.22
N TYR A 16 4.01 3.16 -1.24
CA TYR A 16 3.87 4.60 -1.33
C TYR A 16 3.21 5.02 -2.65
N ASP A 17 3.76 4.57 -3.78
CA ASP A 17 3.31 5.03 -5.09
C ASP A 17 1.88 4.62 -5.43
N ASN A 18 1.50 3.38 -5.06
CA ASN A 18 0.25 2.78 -5.49
C ASN A 18 -0.82 2.74 -4.41
N VAL A 19 -0.47 2.88 -3.11
CA VAL A 19 -1.46 2.83 -2.02
C VAL A 19 -1.49 4.14 -1.25
N ASN A 20 -0.40 4.52 -0.57
CA ASN A 20 -0.40 5.72 0.27
C ASN A 20 -0.70 6.98 -0.54
N ASN A 21 -0.07 7.13 -1.71
CA ASN A 21 -0.31 8.22 -2.66
C ASN A 21 -1.38 7.83 -3.70
N GLY A 22 -1.59 6.52 -3.95
CA GLY A 22 -2.58 6.02 -4.92
C GLY A 22 -4.00 6.50 -4.62
N VAL A 23 -4.43 6.44 -3.35
CA VAL A 23 -5.75 6.93 -2.93
C VAL A 23 -5.93 8.44 -3.17
N TYR A 24 -4.86 9.24 -3.05
CA TYR A 24 -4.88 10.66 -3.36
C TYR A 24 -4.90 10.92 -4.86
N LYS A 25 -4.13 10.15 -5.65
CA LYS A 25 -4.15 10.23 -7.12
C LYS A 25 -5.55 9.95 -7.67
N ALA A 26 -6.22 8.92 -7.14
CA ALA A 26 -7.61 8.62 -7.51
C ALA A 26 -8.56 9.72 -7.02
N GLY A 27 -8.52 10.09 -5.73
CA GLY A 27 -9.44 11.06 -5.15
C GLY A 27 -9.33 12.49 -5.70
N PHE A 28 -8.18 12.87 -6.26
CA PHE A 28 -7.93 14.18 -6.88
C PHE A 28 -7.76 14.12 -8.41
N ALA A 29 -8.09 12.99 -9.04
CA ALA A 29 -8.03 12.87 -10.49
C ALA A 29 -8.95 13.90 -11.17
N THR A 30 -8.44 14.52 -12.25
CA THR A 30 -9.18 15.52 -13.04
C THR A 30 -9.72 14.96 -14.35
N SER A 31 -9.46 13.68 -14.64
CA SER A 31 -9.99 12.94 -15.78
C SER A 31 -10.37 11.52 -15.38
N GLN A 32 -11.34 10.95 -16.09
CA GLN A 32 -11.77 9.57 -15.85
C GLN A 32 -10.63 8.58 -16.04
N GLN A 33 -9.85 8.74 -17.10
CA GLN A 33 -8.70 7.86 -17.36
C GLN A 33 -7.68 7.87 -16.21
N ALA A 34 -7.35 9.05 -15.67
CA ALA A 34 -6.42 9.16 -14.55
C ALA A 34 -6.98 8.54 -13.27
N TYR A 35 -8.30 8.66 -13.04
CA TYR A 35 -8.98 7.98 -11.95
C TYR A 35 -8.90 6.46 -12.12
N ASP A 36 -9.31 5.94 -13.29
CA ASP A 36 -9.36 4.50 -13.60
C ASP A 36 -7.98 3.87 -13.41
N GLU A 37 -6.92 4.47 -13.97
CA GLU A 37 -5.55 3.99 -13.81
C GLU A 37 -5.08 3.99 -12.35
N ALA A 38 -5.43 5.03 -11.58
CA ALA A 38 -5.01 5.16 -10.19
C ALA A 38 -5.76 4.18 -9.28
N VAL A 39 -7.07 4.06 -9.44
CA VAL A 39 -7.90 3.17 -8.61
C VAL A 39 -7.59 1.70 -8.90
N ASP A 40 -7.36 1.33 -10.16
CA ASP A 40 -6.93 -0.02 -10.53
C ASP A 40 -5.58 -0.37 -9.90
N ALA A 41 -4.63 0.58 -9.88
CA ALA A 41 -3.34 0.39 -9.23
C ALA A 41 -3.47 0.20 -7.71
N VAL A 42 -4.39 0.91 -7.05
CA VAL A 42 -4.69 0.72 -5.62
C VAL A 42 -5.18 -0.70 -5.37
N PHE A 43 -6.24 -1.13 -6.07
CA PHE A 43 -6.84 -2.46 -5.82
C PHE A 43 -5.91 -3.61 -6.20
N THR A 44 -5.18 -3.50 -7.30
CA THR A 44 -4.14 -4.49 -7.66
C THR A 44 -3.07 -4.60 -6.57
N SER A 45 -2.70 -3.47 -5.96
CA SER A 45 -1.72 -3.45 -4.86
C SER A 45 -2.30 -4.02 -3.57
N LEU A 46 -3.58 -3.79 -3.27
CA LEU A 46 -4.28 -4.39 -2.13
C LEU A 46 -4.39 -5.91 -2.26
N GLU A 47 -4.67 -6.43 -3.45
CA GLU A 47 -4.65 -7.88 -3.72
C GLU A 47 -3.27 -8.48 -3.48
N ARG A 48 -2.20 -7.82 -3.93
CA ARG A 48 -0.82 -8.24 -3.65
C ARG A 48 -0.51 -8.22 -2.15
N LEU A 49 -0.95 -7.19 -1.42
CA LEU A 49 -0.78 -7.09 0.03
C LEU A 49 -1.50 -8.22 0.76
N GLU A 50 -2.73 -8.53 0.36
CA GLU A 50 -3.50 -9.65 0.92
C GLU A 50 -2.77 -10.98 0.72
N GLN A 51 -2.20 -11.22 -0.46
CA GLN A 51 -1.39 -12.42 -0.70
C GLN A 51 -0.18 -12.50 0.23
N ILE A 52 0.54 -11.40 0.44
CA ILE A 52 1.71 -11.35 1.34
C ILE A 52 1.28 -11.64 2.79
N LEU A 53 0.26 -10.93 3.27
CA LEU A 53 -0.24 -11.03 4.64
C LEU A 53 -0.99 -12.34 4.92
N GLY A 54 -1.45 -13.03 3.88
CA GLY A 54 -1.97 -14.39 3.98
C GLY A 54 -0.87 -15.44 4.27
N GLN A 55 0.39 -15.15 3.98
CA GLN A 55 1.50 -16.07 4.24
C GLN A 55 2.13 -15.87 5.63
N HIS A 56 2.24 -14.63 6.10
CA HIS A 56 2.97 -14.28 7.32
C HIS A 56 2.25 -13.12 8.04
N ARG A 57 2.51 -12.94 9.34
CA ARG A 57 1.81 -11.93 10.15
C ARG A 57 2.02 -10.48 9.69
N TYR A 58 3.18 -10.17 9.13
CA TYR A 58 3.62 -8.83 8.71
C TYR A 58 4.28 -8.89 7.33
N LEU A 59 4.47 -7.73 6.69
CA LEU A 59 4.91 -7.62 5.29
C LEU A 59 6.28 -8.25 5.00
N THR A 60 7.14 -8.36 6.01
CA THR A 60 8.48 -8.98 5.90
C THR A 60 8.59 -10.29 6.70
N GLY A 61 7.47 -10.85 7.15
CA GLY A 61 7.43 -12.11 7.87
C GLY A 61 6.80 -11.97 9.27
N ASN A 62 7.52 -12.42 10.30
CA ASN A 62 6.99 -12.44 11.68
C ASN A 62 7.46 -11.25 12.53
N GLN A 63 8.17 -10.29 11.93
CA GLN A 63 8.61 -9.07 12.61
C GLN A 63 7.87 -7.87 12.04
N LEU A 64 7.34 -7.04 12.95
CA LEU A 64 6.80 -5.74 12.58
C LEU A 64 7.94 -4.83 12.13
N THR A 65 7.73 -4.09 11.04
CA THR A 65 8.68 -3.14 10.47
C THR A 65 8.02 -1.78 10.19
N GLU A 66 8.82 -0.80 9.76
CA GLU A 66 8.29 0.50 9.34
C GLU A 66 7.38 0.42 8.11
N ALA A 67 7.56 -0.57 7.23
CA ALA A 67 6.70 -0.77 6.05
C ALA A 67 5.26 -1.08 6.49
N ASP A 68 5.10 -1.91 7.51
CA ASP A 68 3.79 -2.24 8.09
C ASP A 68 3.12 -0.99 8.67
N ILE A 69 3.89 -0.17 9.37
CA ILE A 69 3.39 1.07 9.99
C ILE A 69 2.94 2.05 8.89
N ARG A 70 3.75 2.22 7.84
CA ARG A 70 3.45 3.10 6.69
C ARG A 70 2.23 2.63 5.90
N LEU A 71 2.03 1.33 5.77
CA LEU A 71 0.81 0.78 5.17
C LEU A 71 -0.39 1.02 6.07
N TRP A 72 -0.29 0.68 7.36
CA TRP A 72 -1.40 0.68 8.31
C TRP A 72 -2.03 2.06 8.47
N THR A 73 -1.22 3.13 8.45
CA THR A 73 -1.74 4.51 8.57
C THR A 73 -2.66 4.90 7.40
N THR A 74 -2.49 4.32 6.21
CA THR A 74 -3.44 4.46 5.10
C THR A 74 -4.62 3.51 5.26
N LEU A 75 -4.40 2.23 5.59
CA LEU A 75 -5.49 1.25 5.72
C LEU A 75 -6.54 1.66 6.77
N VAL A 76 -6.11 2.16 7.93
CA VAL A 76 -7.04 2.60 8.99
C VAL A 76 -7.92 3.80 8.57
N ARG A 77 -7.56 4.49 7.50
CA ARG A 77 -8.32 5.61 6.91
C ARG A 77 -9.08 5.22 5.65
N PHE A 78 -8.90 3.98 5.17
CA PHE A 78 -9.51 3.52 3.93
C PHE A 78 -11.04 3.60 4.03
N ASP A 79 -11.66 2.79 4.90
CA ASP A 79 -13.12 2.75 5.05
C ASP A 79 -13.77 4.10 5.42
N PRO A 80 -13.21 4.90 6.35
CA PRO A 80 -13.90 6.13 6.77
C PRO A 80 -13.78 7.30 5.79
N VAL A 81 -12.84 7.26 4.82
CA VAL A 81 -12.51 8.44 3.98
C VAL A 81 -12.27 8.10 2.50
N TYR A 82 -11.58 7.01 2.20
CA TYR A 82 -11.06 6.75 0.84
C TYR A 82 -11.94 5.82 -0.01
N VAL A 83 -13.06 5.32 0.52
CA VAL A 83 -14.08 4.55 -0.22
C VAL A 83 -15.24 5.45 -0.65
#